data_AF-A0A839VAK1-F1
#
_entry.id   AF-A0A839VAK1-F1
#
_cell.length_a   1.000
_cell.length_b   1.000
_cell.length_c   1.000
_cell.angle_alpha   90.00
_cell.angle_beta   90.00
_cell.angle_gamma   90.00
#
_symmetry.space_group_name_H-M   'P 1'
#
loop_
_entity.id
_entity.type
_entity.pdbx_description
1 polymer ?
#
loop_
_entity_poly.entity_id
_entity_poly.type
_entity_poly.pdbx_seq_one_letter_code
_entity_poly.pdbx_strand_id
1 'polypeptide(L)'
;SQELVRFDTQKLENPEISGVEYQQGTLLGYEVREYLLEKWGRECAYCGAQNTPLEVEHVVPRSRGGSHRISNLTVACHACNQAKDNRPLTDFFATDRGLRKRLKANGLSADTRLDRVERQLKRPLRDASAVNATRWALFQALKATGLPVTVGSGGLTKYHRQRLGIAKTHALDAACVGPLDALHRWEVPTLTIKAMGRGSYQRTRLTRHGFPRGYLRRRKQVRGFQTGDRVKAIVPSGKKAGVHVGRVAIRQTGRFNIQTLHGVVQGISYRHCTLIQRGDGYGYHQTPTLNSKGGAGRAVA
;
A
#
# COMPACT_ATOMS: atom_id res chain seq x y z
N SER A 1 -3.89 15.81 10.64
CA SER A 1 -4.99 15.18 9.88
C SER A 1 -4.86 13.66 9.93
N GLN A 2 -5.95 12.92 9.76
CA GLN A 2 -5.97 11.45 9.73
C GLN A 2 -6.80 10.94 8.56
N GLU A 3 -6.33 9.90 7.86
CA GLU A 3 -7.17 9.16 6.93
C GLU A 3 -8.15 8.28 7.73
N LEU A 4 -9.43 8.69 7.76
CA LEU A 4 -10.47 8.04 8.57
C LEU A 4 -11.07 6.83 7.85
N VAL A 5 -11.21 6.90 6.53
CA VAL A 5 -11.81 5.83 5.73
C VAL A 5 -11.03 5.61 4.44
N ARG A 6 -10.96 4.36 3.97
CA ARG A 6 -10.29 4.07 2.69
C ARG A 6 -11.10 4.65 1.53
N PHE A 7 -12.41 4.48 1.63
CA PHE A 7 -13.46 5.07 0.80
C PHE A 7 -14.63 5.43 1.71
N ASP A 8 -15.37 6.50 1.40
CA ASP A 8 -16.61 6.85 2.10
C ASP A 8 -17.72 5.85 1.72
N THR A 9 -17.85 4.79 2.51
CA THR A 9 -18.78 3.68 2.22
C THR A 9 -20.24 4.12 2.20
N GLN A 10 -20.60 5.16 2.95
CA GLN A 10 -21.98 5.65 3.02
C GLN A 10 -22.36 6.40 1.75
N LYS A 11 -21.46 7.25 1.21
CA LYS A 11 -21.65 7.88 -0.11
C LYS A 11 -21.60 6.87 -1.26
N LEU A 12 -20.79 5.82 -1.13
CA LEU A 12 -20.73 4.73 -2.11
C LEU A 12 -22.06 3.95 -2.19
N GLU A 13 -22.69 3.69 -1.05
CA GLU A 13 -23.98 2.98 -0.99
C GLU A 13 -25.17 3.87 -1.33
N ASN A 14 -25.11 5.16 -0.98
CA ASN A 14 -26.16 6.12 -1.29
C ASN A 14 -25.54 7.46 -1.78
N PRO A 15 -25.26 7.57 -3.09
CA PRO A 15 -24.63 8.76 -3.68
C PRO A 15 -25.48 10.03 -3.57
N GLU A 16 -26.78 9.91 -3.31
CA GLU A 16 -27.73 11.02 -3.24
C GLU A 16 -27.89 11.61 -1.82
N ILE A 17 -27.18 11.09 -0.82
CA ILE A 17 -27.15 11.71 0.51
C ILE A 17 -26.50 13.09 0.39
N SER A 18 -27.33 14.13 0.50
CA SER A 18 -26.91 15.52 0.61
C SER A 18 -27.26 16.04 2.01
N GLY A 19 -26.30 16.72 2.65
CA GLY A 19 -26.43 17.33 3.97
C GLY A 19 -25.60 18.62 4.02
N VAL A 20 -25.87 19.45 5.04
CA VAL A 20 -25.53 20.89 5.08
C VAL A 20 -24.02 21.21 5.04
N GLU A 21 -23.12 20.23 5.13
CA GLU A 21 -21.67 20.41 5.03
C GLU A 21 -20.99 19.70 3.85
N TYR A 22 -21.76 19.16 2.88
CA TYR A 22 -21.23 18.17 1.94
C TYR A 22 -21.31 18.60 0.46
N GLN A 23 -20.37 19.42 -0.02
CA GLN A 23 -20.13 19.68 -1.45
C GLN A 23 -18.97 18.83 -1.97
N GLN A 24 -19.15 17.88 -2.90
CA GLN A 24 -18.00 17.18 -3.53
C GLN A 24 -18.33 16.28 -4.75
N GLY A 25 -19.07 16.77 -5.75
CA GLY A 25 -19.45 15.97 -6.94
C GLY A 25 -18.27 15.30 -7.67
N THR A 26 -17.18 16.04 -7.92
CA THR A 26 -15.99 15.51 -8.63
C THR A 26 -15.20 14.50 -7.78
N LEU A 27 -15.07 14.74 -6.47
CA LEU A 27 -14.38 13.81 -5.59
C LEU A 27 -15.19 12.51 -5.44
N LEU A 28 -16.50 12.60 -5.30
CA LEU A 28 -17.37 11.43 -5.21
C LEU A 28 -17.21 10.50 -6.42
N GLY A 29 -17.21 11.06 -7.64
CA GLY A 29 -16.94 10.30 -8.86
C GLY A 29 -15.54 9.65 -8.87
N TYR A 30 -14.54 10.35 -8.35
CA TYR A 30 -13.18 9.84 -8.20
C TYR A 30 -13.10 8.66 -7.21
N GLU A 31 -13.71 8.79 -6.03
CA GLU A 31 -13.74 7.75 -5.00
C GLU A 31 -14.48 6.50 -5.46
N VAL A 32 -15.65 6.68 -6.09
CA VAL A 32 -16.43 5.58 -6.69
C VAL A 32 -15.57 4.83 -7.70
N ARG A 33 -14.90 5.56 -8.60
CA ARG A 33 -14.04 4.95 -9.63
C ARG A 33 -12.88 4.18 -9.02
N GLU A 34 -12.16 4.77 -8.06
CA GLU A 34 -11.03 4.11 -7.41
C GLU A 34 -11.44 2.89 -6.62
N TYR A 35 -12.56 2.98 -5.91
CA TYR A 35 -13.17 1.87 -5.23
C TYR A 35 -13.51 0.74 -6.20
N LEU A 36 -14.17 1.03 -7.33
CA LEU A 36 -14.51 0.01 -8.32
C LEU A 36 -13.26 -0.60 -8.95
N LEU A 37 -12.24 0.20 -9.28
CA LEU A 37 -10.97 -0.33 -9.77
C LEU A 37 -10.31 -1.30 -8.78
N GLU A 38 -10.36 -1.01 -7.49
CA GLU A 38 -9.86 -1.92 -6.46
C GLU A 38 -10.75 -3.17 -6.33
N LYS A 39 -12.08 -2.98 -6.23
CA LYS A 39 -13.09 -4.04 -6.12
C LYS A 39 -12.93 -5.06 -7.24
N TRP A 40 -12.73 -4.60 -8.47
CA TRP A 40 -12.68 -5.42 -9.69
C TRP A 40 -11.26 -5.82 -10.10
N GLY A 41 -10.24 -5.48 -9.30
CA GLY A 41 -8.86 -5.92 -9.57
C GLY A 41 -8.20 -5.22 -10.77
N ARG A 42 -8.65 -4.01 -11.14
CA ARG A 42 -8.16 -3.23 -12.28
C ARG A 42 -8.23 -3.96 -13.63
N GLU A 43 -9.24 -4.81 -13.78
CA GLU A 43 -9.57 -5.48 -15.04
C GLU A 43 -11.02 -5.21 -15.44
N CYS A 44 -11.29 -5.28 -16.74
CA CYS A 44 -12.65 -5.21 -17.27
C CYS A 44 -13.49 -6.34 -16.66
N ALA A 45 -14.58 -5.99 -15.96
CA ALA A 45 -15.47 -6.94 -15.33
C ALA A 45 -16.04 -7.96 -16.31
N TYR A 46 -16.24 -7.55 -17.58
CA TYR A 46 -16.81 -8.40 -18.61
C TYR A 46 -15.77 -9.30 -19.27
N CYS A 47 -14.81 -8.74 -20.02
CA CYS A 47 -13.88 -9.58 -20.77
C CYS A 47 -12.60 -9.95 -20.03
N GLY A 48 -12.30 -9.36 -18.86
CA GLY A 48 -11.05 -9.59 -18.13
C GLY A 48 -9.83 -8.84 -18.66
N ALA A 49 -9.99 -7.95 -19.64
CA ALA A 49 -8.88 -7.15 -20.16
C ALA A 49 -8.23 -6.30 -19.06
N GLN A 50 -6.91 -6.34 -19.00
CA GLN A 50 -6.07 -5.54 -18.11
C GLN A 50 -5.27 -4.51 -18.93
N ASN A 51 -4.64 -3.55 -18.25
CA ASN A 51 -3.77 -2.53 -18.89
C ASN A 51 -4.47 -1.72 -19.99
N THR A 52 -5.77 -1.53 -19.88
CA THR A 52 -6.60 -0.73 -20.80
C THR A 52 -7.39 0.30 -20.02
N PRO A 53 -7.74 1.46 -20.61
CA PRO A 53 -8.66 2.39 -19.96
C PRO A 53 -9.96 1.70 -19.57
N LEU A 54 -10.32 1.84 -18.29
CA LEU A 54 -11.55 1.31 -17.71
C LEU A 54 -12.48 2.46 -17.33
N GLU A 55 -13.73 2.30 -17.75
CA GLU A 55 -14.85 3.21 -17.55
C GLU A 55 -15.77 2.65 -16.48
N VAL A 56 -16.38 3.54 -15.67
CA VAL A 56 -17.42 3.14 -14.73
C VAL A 56 -18.69 2.86 -15.52
N GLU A 57 -19.25 1.67 -15.34
CA GLU A 57 -20.37 1.18 -16.14
C GLU A 57 -21.51 0.69 -15.23
N HIS A 58 -22.74 0.95 -15.68
CA HIS A 58 -23.96 0.57 -14.99
C HIS A 58 -24.46 -0.78 -15.50
N VAL A 59 -24.43 -1.80 -14.64
CA VAL A 59 -24.82 -3.17 -15.00
C VAL A 59 -26.28 -3.22 -15.45
N VAL A 60 -27.18 -2.68 -14.65
CA VAL A 60 -28.52 -2.26 -15.10
C VAL A 60 -28.38 -0.84 -15.65
N PRO A 61 -28.64 -0.61 -16.94
CA PRO A 61 -28.48 0.71 -17.55
C PRO A 61 -29.37 1.77 -16.92
N ARG A 62 -28.91 3.03 -16.87
CA ARG A 62 -29.70 4.16 -16.35
C ARG A 62 -31.03 4.35 -17.11
N SER A 63 -31.02 4.15 -18.42
CA SER A 63 -32.22 4.20 -19.27
C SER A 63 -33.27 3.14 -18.91
N ARG A 64 -32.90 2.13 -18.11
CA ARG A 64 -33.77 1.07 -17.61
C ARG A 64 -33.95 1.14 -16.08
N GLY A 65 -33.78 2.32 -15.49
CA GLY A 65 -33.97 2.54 -14.05
C GLY A 65 -32.80 2.07 -13.18
N GLY A 66 -31.64 1.79 -13.77
CA GLY A 66 -30.45 1.39 -13.02
C GLY A 66 -29.95 2.47 -12.07
N SER A 67 -29.76 2.12 -10.80
CA SER A 67 -29.26 3.04 -9.77
C SER A 67 -27.75 3.33 -9.93
N HIS A 68 -27.28 4.47 -9.42
CA HIS A 68 -25.85 4.80 -9.35
C HIS A 68 -25.16 4.21 -8.10
N ARG A 69 -25.78 3.21 -7.45
CA ARG A 69 -25.21 2.57 -6.25
C ARG A 69 -24.09 1.61 -6.63
N ILE A 70 -23.12 1.41 -5.73
CA ILE A 70 -22.02 0.44 -5.95
C ILE A 70 -22.49 -0.99 -6.26
N SER A 71 -23.68 -1.39 -5.80
CA SER A 71 -24.28 -2.68 -6.13
C SER A 71 -24.69 -2.82 -7.61
N ASN A 72 -24.79 -1.72 -8.34
CA ASN A 72 -25.11 -1.67 -9.77
C ASN A 72 -23.95 -1.17 -10.64
N LEU A 73 -22.81 -0.81 -10.04
CA LEU A 73 -21.66 -0.27 -10.76
C LEU A 73 -20.52 -1.27 -10.89
N THR A 74 -19.86 -1.23 -12.04
CA THR A 74 -18.67 -2.00 -12.35
C THR A 74 -17.66 -1.18 -13.17
N VAL A 75 -16.55 -1.80 -13.55
CA VAL A 75 -15.59 -1.25 -14.50
C VAL A 75 -15.52 -2.08 -15.76
N ALA A 76 -15.64 -1.44 -16.93
CA ALA A 76 -15.58 -2.08 -18.22
C ALA A 76 -14.56 -1.38 -19.13
N CYS A 77 -13.91 -2.12 -20.04
CA CYS A 77 -13.17 -1.47 -21.12
C CYS A 77 -14.15 -0.85 -22.12
N HIS A 78 -13.69 0.17 -22.84
CA HIS A 78 -14.51 0.92 -23.81
C HIS A 78 -15.29 0.00 -24.78
N ALA A 79 -14.62 -1.00 -25.35
CA ALA A 79 -15.23 -1.95 -26.29
C ALA A 79 -16.34 -2.81 -25.66
N CYS A 80 -16.24 -3.17 -24.37
CA CYS A 80 -17.31 -3.90 -23.71
C CYS A 80 -18.43 -2.99 -23.25
N ASN A 81 -18.11 -1.78 -22.79
CA ASN A 81 -19.10 -0.80 -22.38
C ASN A 81 -20.01 -0.41 -23.56
N GLN A 82 -19.41 -0.04 -24.70
CA GLN A 82 -20.15 0.26 -25.93
C GLN A 82 -20.92 -0.95 -26.47
N ALA A 83 -20.31 -2.15 -26.45
CA ALA A 83 -21.02 -3.33 -26.94
C ALA A 83 -22.25 -3.61 -26.06
N LYS A 84 -22.11 -3.64 -24.73
CA LYS A 84 -23.24 -3.91 -23.84
C LYS A 84 -24.35 -2.87 -24.03
N ASP A 85 -23.98 -1.59 -24.08
CA ASP A 85 -24.93 -0.49 -24.25
C ASP A 85 -26.09 -0.61 -23.23
N ASN A 86 -27.34 -0.52 -23.68
CA ASN A 86 -28.53 -0.63 -22.85
C ASN A 86 -29.00 -2.08 -22.63
N ARG A 87 -28.22 -3.09 -23.03
CA ARG A 87 -28.63 -4.49 -22.95
C ARG A 87 -28.58 -5.02 -21.51
N PRO A 88 -29.47 -5.95 -21.14
CA PRO A 88 -29.36 -6.70 -19.89
C PRO A 88 -28.03 -7.46 -19.83
N LEU A 89 -27.48 -7.61 -18.64
CA LEU A 89 -26.21 -8.32 -18.44
C LEU A 89 -26.25 -9.75 -19.00
N THR A 90 -27.31 -10.51 -18.70
CA THR A 90 -27.46 -11.90 -19.12
C THR A 90 -27.54 -12.04 -20.64
N ASP A 91 -28.33 -11.17 -21.30
CA ASP A 91 -28.41 -11.12 -22.76
C ASP A 91 -27.05 -10.77 -23.39
N PHE A 92 -26.35 -9.76 -22.85
CA PHE A 92 -25.02 -9.39 -23.35
C PHE A 92 -24.03 -10.57 -23.32
N PHE A 93 -24.01 -11.34 -22.22
CA PHE A 93 -23.18 -12.55 -22.11
C PHE A 93 -23.65 -13.69 -23.04
N ALA A 94 -24.95 -13.80 -23.29
CA ALA A 94 -25.55 -14.84 -24.10
C ALA A 94 -25.52 -14.58 -25.60
N THR A 95 -25.47 -13.34 -26.08
CA THR A 95 -25.65 -13.02 -27.51
C THR A 95 -24.44 -12.35 -28.15
N ASP A 96 -23.62 -11.61 -27.39
CA ASP A 96 -22.55 -10.80 -27.97
C ASP A 96 -21.35 -11.63 -28.47
N ARG A 97 -21.20 -11.71 -29.81
CA ARG A 97 -20.06 -12.40 -30.44
C ARG A 97 -18.72 -11.73 -30.14
N GLY A 98 -18.70 -10.40 -30.02
CA GLY A 98 -17.49 -9.62 -29.70
C GLY A 98 -16.96 -9.94 -28.31
N LEU A 99 -17.84 -10.03 -27.31
CA LEU A 99 -17.53 -10.39 -25.94
C LEU A 99 -16.98 -11.82 -25.89
N ARG A 100 -17.64 -12.78 -26.56
CA ARG A 100 -17.13 -14.16 -26.64
C ARG A 100 -15.71 -14.25 -27.19
N LYS A 101 -15.42 -13.49 -28.25
CA LYS A 101 -14.07 -13.41 -28.82
C LYS A 101 -13.05 -12.87 -27.80
N ARG A 102 -13.39 -11.78 -27.09
CA ARG A 102 -12.52 -11.19 -26.06
C ARG A 102 -12.34 -12.10 -24.84
N LEU A 103 -13.39 -12.77 -24.39
CA LEU A 103 -13.34 -13.77 -23.32
C LEU A 103 -12.40 -14.91 -23.68
N LYS A 104 -12.57 -15.49 -24.88
CA LYS A 104 -11.68 -16.55 -25.39
C LYS A 104 -10.23 -16.09 -25.48
N ALA A 105 -9.98 -14.88 -25.97
CA ALA A 105 -8.63 -14.31 -26.04
C ALA A 105 -7.96 -14.16 -24.65
N ASN A 106 -8.76 -13.95 -23.60
CA ASN A 106 -8.29 -13.85 -22.22
C ASN A 106 -8.38 -15.19 -21.46
N GLY A 107 -8.69 -16.30 -22.13
CA GLY A 107 -8.78 -17.62 -21.50
C GLY A 107 -9.95 -17.78 -20.52
N LEU A 108 -11.05 -17.02 -20.72
CA LEU A 108 -12.20 -17.00 -19.82
C LEU A 108 -13.44 -17.63 -20.47
N SER A 109 -14.23 -18.34 -19.66
CA SER A 109 -15.57 -18.80 -20.01
C SER A 109 -16.62 -17.72 -19.72
N ALA A 110 -17.65 -17.61 -20.56
CA ALA A 110 -18.75 -16.67 -20.38
C ALA A 110 -19.52 -16.94 -19.08
N ASP A 111 -19.88 -18.20 -18.80
CA ASP A 111 -20.69 -18.56 -17.64
C ASP A 111 -19.94 -18.28 -16.33
N THR A 112 -18.68 -18.72 -16.24
CA THR A 112 -17.83 -18.46 -15.07
C THR A 112 -17.64 -16.97 -14.83
N ARG A 113 -17.58 -16.18 -15.91
CA ARG A 113 -17.34 -14.74 -15.81
C ARG A 113 -18.61 -13.97 -15.45
N LEU A 114 -19.77 -14.37 -15.98
CA LEU A 114 -21.07 -13.85 -15.58
C LEU A 114 -21.31 -14.09 -14.08
N ASP A 115 -21.12 -15.33 -13.62
CA ASP A 115 -21.27 -15.68 -12.21
C ASP A 115 -20.32 -14.87 -11.31
N ARG A 116 -19.06 -14.64 -11.74
CA ARG A 116 -18.15 -13.73 -11.03
C ARG A 116 -18.72 -12.32 -10.93
N VAL A 117 -19.25 -11.78 -12.04
CA VAL A 117 -19.82 -10.41 -12.06
C VAL A 117 -20.98 -10.31 -11.07
N GLU A 118 -21.93 -11.24 -11.12
CA GLU A 118 -23.10 -11.25 -10.24
C GLU A 118 -22.72 -11.40 -8.76
N ARG A 119 -21.79 -12.29 -8.44
CA ARG A 119 -21.27 -12.47 -7.07
C ARG A 119 -20.54 -11.22 -6.59
N GLN A 120 -19.73 -10.60 -7.44
CA GLN A 120 -18.91 -9.45 -7.07
C GLN A 120 -19.75 -8.18 -6.88
N LEU A 121 -20.84 -8.00 -7.65
CA LEU A 121 -21.81 -6.93 -7.41
C LEU A 121 -22.43 -7.00 -6.01
N LYS A 122 -22.81 -8.20 -5.58
CA LYS A 122 -23.43 -8.48 -4.28
C LYS A 122 -22.45 -8.53 -3.10
N ARG A 123 -21.13 -8.52 -3.35
CA ARG A 123 -20.12 -8.66 -2.29
C ARG A 123 -20.12 -7.43 -1.36
N PRO A 124 -20.37 -7.61 -0.05
CA PRO A 124 -20.38 -6.51 0.90
C PRO A 124 -18.96 -5.98 1.20
N LEU A 125 -18.90 -4.76 1.72
CA LEU A 125 -17.69 -3.97 1.98
C LEU A 125 -16.82 -4.44 3.17
N ARG A 126 -16.81 -5.75 3.49
CA ARG A 126 -16.23 -6.29 4.74
C ARG A 126 -14.81 -5.81 5.04
N ASP A 127 -13.92 -5.85 4.04
CA ASP A 127 -12.51 -5.48 4.21
C ASP A 127 -12.35 -3.97 4.46
N ALA A 128 -13.17 -3.14 3.81
CA ALA A 128 -13.21 -1.70 4.04
C ALA A 128 -13.78 -1.39 5.44
N SER A 129 -14.81 -2.12 5.88
CA SER A 129 -15.41 -1.99 7.21
C SER A 129 -14.39 -2.28 8.33
N ALA A 130 -13.58 -3.33 8.20
CA ALA A 130 -12.55 -3.67 9.19
C ALA A 130 -11.45 -2.58 9.32
N VAL A 131 -10.99 -2.05 8.18
CA VAL A 131 -10.02 -0.94 8.14
C VAL A 131 -10.63 0.33 8.72
N ASN A 132 -11.88 0.64 8.35
CA ASN A 132 -12.61 1.80 8.86
C ASN A 132 -12.81 1.69 10.38
N ALA A 133 -13.14 0.52 10.92
CA ALA A 133 -13.29 0.31 12.37
C ALA A 133 -12.00 0.66 13.14
N THR A 134 -10.85 0.16 12.68
CA THR A 134 -9.55 0.47 13.28
C THR A 134 -9.25 1.98 13.24
N ARG A 135 -9.58 2.64 12.12
CA ARG A 135 -9.36 4.08 11.94
C ARG A 135 -10.30 4.93 12.79
N TRP A 136 -11.54 4.48 12.98
CA TRP A 136 -12.49 5.10 13.90
C TRP A 136 -12.02 5.02 15.35
N ALA A 137 -11.52 3.86 15.78
CA ALA A 137 -10.93 3.73 17.11
C ALA A 137 -9.74 4.69 17.31
N LEU A 138 -8.87 4.82 16.31
CA LEU A 138 -7.77 5.80 16.33
C LEU A 138 -8.29 7.24 16.38
N PHE A 139 -9.32 7.57 15.62
CA PHE A 139 -9.91 8.92 15.61
C PHE A 139 -10.49 9.29 16.97
N GLN A 140 -11.18 8.36 17.63
CA GLN A 140 -11.69 8.59 18.99
C GLN A 140 -10.55 8.78 19.99
N ALA A 141 -9.48 7.98 19.89
CA ALA A 141 -8.28 8.16 20.72
C ALA A 141 -7.61 9.52 20.49
N LEU A 142 -7.52 9.99 19.24
CA LEU A 142 -6.98 11.31 18.92
C LEU A 142 -7.88 12.44 19.42
N LYS A 143 -9.20 12.31 19.26
CA LYS A 143 -10.17 13.27 19.80
C LYS A 143 -10.06 13.42 21.32
N ALA A 144 -9.84 12.31 22.04
CA ALA A 144 -9.67 12.32 23.49
C ALA A 144 -8.45 13.14 23.96
N THR A 145 -7.49 13.47 23.07
CA THR A 145 -6.36 14.34 23.41
C THR A 145 -6.73 15.83 23.51
N GLY A 146 -7.91 16.23 23.04
CA GLY A 146 -8.35 17.63 22.98
C GLY A 146 -7.70 18.48 21.89
N LEU A 147 -6.79 17.90 21.09
CA LEU A 147 -6.16 18.60 19.97
C LEU A 147 -7.11 18.67 18.75
N PRO A 148 -7.00 19.71 17.90
CA PRO A 148 -7.73 19.74 16.63
C PRO A 148 -7.35 18.57 15.71
N VAL A 149 -8.34 17.77 15.33
CA VAL A 149 -8.16 16.62 14.42
C VAL A 149 -9.01 16.80 13.17
N THR A 150 -8.36 16.99 12.03
CA THR A 150 -9.00 16.95 10.70
C THR A 150 -8.96 15.54 10.13
N VAL A 151 -10.00 15.16 9.39
CA VAL A 151 -10.12 13.83 8.76
C VAL A 151 -10.21 13.93 7.24
N GLY A 152 -9.81 12.86 6.56
CA GLY A 152 -9.96 12.70 5.11
C GLY A 152 -10.11 11.24 4.71
N SER A 153 -10.29 10.98 3.42
CA SER A 153 -10.38 9.64 2.85
C SER A 153 -9.13 9.29 2.03
N GLY A 154 -8.88 8.00 1.81
CA GLY A 154 -7.81 7.55 0.92
C GLY A 154 -7.99 8.02 -0.53
N GLY A 155 -9.25 8.15 -0.97
CA GLY A 155 -9.59 8.75 -2.26
C GLY A 155 -9.22 10.22 -2.36
N LEU A 156 -9.50 11.02 -1.32
CA LEU A 156 -9.11 12.43 -1.23
C LEU A 156 -7.58 12.60 -1.26
N THR A 157 -6.85 11.79 -0.49
CA THR A 157 -5.38 11.77 -0.51
C THR A 157 -4.84 11.53 -1.91
N LYS A 158 -5.41 10.54 -2.62
CA LYS A 158 -5.00 10.21 -3.98
C LYS A 158 -5.37 11.31 -4.98
N TYR A 159 -6.55 11.93 -4.83
CA TYR A 159 -6.99 13.06 -5.65
C TYR A 159 -6.04 14.25 -5.51
N HIS A 160 -5.72 14.68 -4.29
CA HIS A 160 -4.77 15.77 -4.04
C HIS A 160 -3.40 15.48 -4.66
N ARG A 161 -2.89 14.26 -4.47
CA ARG A 161 -1.61 13.83 -5.04
C ARG A 161 -1.59 13.94 -6.57
N GLN A 162 -2.66 13.50 -7.24
CA GLN A 162 -2.75 13.59 -8.71
C GLN A 162 -2.94 15.04 -9.19
N ARG A 163 -3.82 15.81 -8.55
CA ARG A 163 -4.07 17.22 -8.88
C ARG A 163 -2.81 18.08 -8.79
N LEU A 164 -1.97 17.81 -7.79
CA LEU A 164 -0.75 18.56 -7.51
C LEU A 164 0.53 17.96 -8.11
N GLY A 165 0.42 16.85 -8.86
CA GLY A 165 1.58 16.21 -9.50
C GLY A 165 2.59 15.58 -8.51
N ILE A 166 2.15 15.19 -7.32
CA ILE A 166 3.02 14.69 -6.25
C ILE A 166 3.31 13.18 -6.44
N ALA A 167 4.55 12.78 -6.22
CA ALA A 167 4.95 11.36 -6.31
C ALA A 167 4.31 10.50 -5.18
N LYS A 168 4.08 9.21 -5.44
CA LYS A 168 3.53 8.31 -4.42
C LYS A 168 4.61 7.80 -3.47
N THR A 169 4.55 8.20 -2.20
CA THR A 169 5.26 7.56 -1.08
C THR A 169 4.43 7.63 0.20
N HIS A 170 4.79 6.85 1.23
CA HIS A 170 4.10 6.90 2.52
C HIS A 170 4.14 8.31 3.16
N ALA A 171 5.27 9.01 3.07
CA ALA A 171 5.41 10.35 3.63
C ALA A 171 4.58 11.39 2.86
N LEU A 172 4.60 11.33 1.53
CA LEU A 172 3.84 12.24 0.68
C LEU A 172 2.34 11.95 0.71
N ASP A 173 1.94 10.68 0.84
CA ASP A 173 0.55 10.30 1.07
C ASP A 173 0.07 10.94 2.39
N ALA A 174 0.87 10.88 3.48
CA ALA A 174 0.51 11.54 4.76
C ALA A 174 0.40 13.07 4.64
N ALA A 175 1.28 13.72 3.88
CA ALA A 175 1.22 15.16 3.62
C ALA A 175 -0.02 15.56 2.80
N CYS A 176 -0.64 14.61 2.08
CA CYS A 176 -1.84 14.84 1.27
C CYS A 176 -3.16 14.51 2.00
N VAL A 177 -3.12 14.20 3.30
CA VAL A 177 -4.32 13.82 4.07
C VAL A 177 -5.06 15.05 4.58
N GLY A 178 -6.38 15.08 4.33
CA GLY A 178 -7.29 16.14 4.78
C GLY A 178 -7.42 17.27 3.76
N PRO A 179 -8.04 18.40 4.13
CA PRO A 179 -8.14 19.56 3.25
C PRO A 179 -6.75 20.07 2.86
N LEU A 180 -6.47 20.10 1.56
CA LEU A 180 -5.20 20.55 1.02
C LEU A 180 -5.40 21.35 -0.27
N ASP A 181 -4.89 22.58 -0.29
CA ASP A 181 -4.88 23.42 -1.49
C ASP A 181 -3.59 23.26 -2.28
N ALA A 182 -2.46 23.46 -1.61
CA ALA A 182 -1.11 23.35 -2.18
C ALA A 182 -0.14 22.68 -1.22
N LEU A 183 0.89 22.02 -1.79
CA LEU A 183 2.03 21.48 -1.04
C LEU A 183 3.32 21.96 -1.70
N HIS A 184 4.14 22.70 -0.97
CA HIS A 184 5.39 23.26 -1.47
C HIS A 184 6.60 22.51 -0.91
N ARG A 185 7.71 22.51 -1.66
CA ARG A 185 9.02 21.99 -1.23
C ARG A 185 8.98 20.55 -0.68
N TRP A 186 8.12 19.71 -1.26
CA TRP A 186 7.96 18.31 -0.83
C TRP A 186 9.08 17.39 -1.33
N GLU A 187 9.91 17.85 -2.25
CA GLU A 187 11.11 17.18 -2.75
C GLU A 187 12.26 17.26 -1.73
N VAL A 188 12.05 16.68 -0.55
CA VAL A 188 13.05 16.62 0.52
C VAL A 188 13.41 15.16 0.87
N PRO A 189 14.62 14.92 1.39
CA PRO A 189 14.99 13.60 1.89
C PRO A 189 14.04 13.14 3.00
N THR A 190 13.70 11.85 3.00
CA THR A 190 12.83 11.27 4.01
C THR A 190 13.59 10.29 4.88
N LEU A 191 13.29 10.26 6.17
CA LEU A 191 13.83 9.25 7.09
C LEU A 191 12.83 8.09 7.19
N THR A 192 13.18 6.96 6.60
CA THR A 192 12.41 5.72 6.75
C THR A 192 12.78 5.06 8.07
N ILE A 193 11.77 4.85 8.92
CA ILE A 193 11.87 4.14 10.19
C ILE A 193 11.17 2.78 10.02
N LYS A 194 11.92 1.69 10.18
CA LYS A 194 11.41 0.33 10.10
C LYS A 194 11.46 -0.32 11.48
N ALA A 195 10.34 -0.84 11.96
CA ALA A 195 10.33 -1.69 13.16
C ALA A 195 11.13 -2.97 12.89
N MET A 196 12.09 -3.25 13.75
CA MET A 196 12.97 -4.40 13.69
C MET A 196 12.57 -5.36 14.81
N GLY A 197 12.28 -6.63 14.46
CA GLY A 197 11.91 -7.63 15.45
C GLY A 197 12.97 -7.81 16.54
N ARG A 198 12.56 -8.25 17.74
CA ARG A 198 13.43 -8.46 18.92
C ARG A 198 14.34 -9.70 18.83
N GLY A 199 14.59 -10.18 17.60
CA GLY A 199 15.24 -11.46 17.31
C GLY A 199 14.31 -12.65 17.51
N SER A 200 14.88 -13.85 17.53
CA SER A 200 14.15 -15.09 17.83
C SER A 200 14.24 -15.42 19.32
N TYR A 201 13.12 -15.86 19.91
CA TYR A 201 13.08 -16.43 21.26
C TYR A 201 13.63 -17.86 21.28
N GLN A 202 13.65 -18.54 20.13
CA GLN A 202 14.21 -19.88 20.00
C GLN A 202 15.73 -19.81 20.01
N ARG A 203 16.35 -20.33 21.08
CA ARG A 203 17.81 -20.30 21.26
C ARG A 203 18.54 -21.38 20.47
N THR A 204 17.88 -22.46 20.09
CA THR A 204 18.50 -23.56 19.33
C THR A 204 18.01 -23.48 17.89
N ARG A 205 18.93 -23.26 16.95
CA ARG A 205 18.62 -23.41 15.53
C ARG A 205 18.58 -24.89 15.20
N LEU A 206 17.51 -25.33 14.56
CA LEU A 206 17.33 -26.72 14.15
C LEU A 206 17.62 -26.89 12.65
N THR A 207 17.96 -28.10 12.24
CA THR A 207 17.92 -28.51 10.83
C THR A 207 16.45 -28.68 10.40
N ARG A 208 16.22 -28.90 9.10
CA ARG A 208 14.87 -29.22 8.59
C ARG A 208 14.25 -30.46 9.24
N HIS A 209 15.07 -31.32 9.83
CA HIS A 209 14.67 -32.57 10.50
C HIS A 209 14.64 -32.45 12.03
N GLY A 210 14.72 -31.23 12.58
CA GLY A 210 14.61 -31.00 14.02
C GLY A 210 15.90 -31.19 14.83
N PHE A 211 17.04 -31.55 14.21
CA PHE A 211 18.31 -31.72 14.93
C PHE A 211 18.99 -30.38 15.24
N PRO A 212 19.64 -30.19 16.41
CA PRO A 212 20.38 -28.97 16.72
C PRO A 212 21.51 -28.68 15.72
N ARG A 213 21.48 -27.50 15.10
CA ARG A 213 22.50 -26.98 14.17
C ARG A 213 23.38 -25.90 14.82
N GLY A 214 22.90 -25.27 15.88
CA GLY A 214 23.68 -24.29 16.63
C GLY A 214 22.89 -23.54 17.68
N TYR A 215 23.60 -22.95 18.64
CA TYR A 215 23.01 -22.29 19.80
C TYR A 215 23.22 -20.77 19.72
N LEU A 216 22.13 -20.02 19.88
CA LEU A 216 22.15 -18.58 20.08
C LEU A 216 22.61 -18.27 21.50
N ARG A 217 23.45 -17.25 21.59
CA ARG A 217 24.13 -16.83 22.82
C ARG A 217 23.14 -16.30 23.85
N ARG A 218 23.43 -16.57 25.13
CA ARG A 218 22.70 -15.99 26.27
C ARG A 218 22.97 -14.49 26.42
N ARG A 219 24.24 -14.08 26.28
CA ARG A 219 24.65 -12.67 26.32
C ARG A 219 24.47 -12.05 24.93
N LYS A 220 23.64 -10.99 24.87
CA LYS A 220 23.33 -10.26 23.62
C LYS A 220 24.34 -9.17 23.27
N GLN A 221 25.32 -8.92 24.14
CA GLN A 221 26.39 -7.95 23.94
C GLN A 221 27.76 -8.63 23.81
N VAL A 222 28.62 -8.06 22.97
CA VAL A 222 30.04 -8.42 22.83
C VAL A 222 30.86 -7.14 22.70
N ARG A 223 31.91 -7.02 23.52
CA ARG A 223 32.81 -5.85 23.54
C ARG A 223 32.06 -4.51 23.66
N GLY A 224 30.96 -4.48 24.40
CA GLY A 224 30.14 -3.30 24.61
C GLY A 224 29.11 -2.98 23.51
N PHE A 225 29.00 -3.82 22.47
CA PHE A 225 28.04 -3.65 21.36
C PHE A 225 27.00 -4.76 21.35
N GLN A 226 25.79 -4.49 20.86
CA GLN A 226 24.73 -5.47 20.59
C GLN A 226 24.27 -5.42 19.13
N THR A 227 23.69 -6.52 18.65
CA THR A 227 23.11 -6.55 17.30
C THR A 227 21.95 -5.55 17.24
N GLY A 228 21.99 -4.68 16.24
CA GLY A 228 21.02 -3.60 16.05
C GLY A 228 21.53 -2.22 16.47
N ASP A 229 22.64 -2.13 17.23
CA ASP A 229 23.31 -0.85 17.47
C ASP A 229 23.73 -0.20 16.14
N ARG A 230 23.62 1.13 16.05
CA ARG A 230 24.16 1.91 14.93
C ARG A 230 25.59 2.33 15.29
N VAL A 231 26.54 2.04 14.43
CA VAL A 231 27.97 2.32 14.65
C VAL A 231 28.57 3.08 13.46
N LYS A 232 29.59 3.88 13.74
CA LYS A 232 30.53 4.40 12.74
C LYS A 232 31.82 3.61 12.88
N ALA A 233 32.24 2.92 11.83
CA ALA A 233 33.52 2.23 11.80
C ALA A 233 34.51 2.95 10.90
N ILE A 234 35.69 3.28 11.42
CA ILE A 234 36.78 3.90 10.67
C ILE A 234 37.88 2.86 10.52
N VAL A 235 37.98 2.27 9.33
CA VAL A 235 38.96 1.22 9.02
C VAL A 235 40.17 1.85 8.35
N PRO A 236 41.37 1.81 8.97
CA PRO A 236 42.51 2.60 8.50
C PRO A 236 43.16 2.04 7.22
N SER A 237 43.14 0.72 7.01
CA SER A 237 43.87 0.09 5.90
C SER A 237 43.26 -1.25 5.46
N GLY A 238 43.74 -1.74 4.31
CA GLY A 238 43.33 -3.02 3.70
C GLY A 238 42.07 -2.91 2.82
N LYS A 239 41.58 -4.08 2.36
CA LYS A 239 40.47 -4.17 1.38
C LYS A 239 39.16 -3.49 1.79
N LYS A 240 38.98 -3.19 3.08
CA LYS A 240 37.76 -2.58 3.65
C LYS A 240 38.04 -1.20 4.25
N ALA A 241 39.17 -0.59 3.90
CA ALA A 241 39.53 0.75 4.36
C ALA A 241 38.41 1.76 4.04
N GLY A 242 38.25 2.76 4.91
CA GLY A 242 37.23 3.79 4.78
C GLY A 242 36.27 3.85 5.97
N VAL A 243 35.25 4.70 5.81
CA VAL A 243 34.25 4.99 6.85
C VAL A 243 32.95 4.26 6.54
N HIS A 244 32.50 3.44 7.48
CA HIS A 244 31.29 2.64 7.35
C HIS A 244 30.29 3.01 8.44
N VAL A 245 29.12 3.52 8.07
CA VAL A 245 28.06 3.86 9.03
C VAL A 245 26.88 2.94 8.80
N GLY A 246 26.41 2.28 9.86
CA GLY A 246 25.32 1.32 9.72
C GLY A 246 24.94 0.57 10.98
N ARG A 247 23.93 -0.29 10.87
CA ARG A 247 23.53 -1.20 11.95
C ARG A 247 24.50 -2.37 12.04
N VAL A 248 24.91 -2.72 13.25
CA VAL A 248 25.88 -3.78 13.50
C VAL A 248 25.17 -5.12 13.76
N ALA A 249 25.69 -6.19 13.18
CA ALA A 249 25.42 -7.56 13.59
C ALA A 249 26.69 -8.12 14.25
N ILE A 250 26.62 -8.32 15.57
CA ILE A 250 27.79 -8.69 16.36
C ILE A 250 28.10 -10.18 16.30
N ARG A 251 29.39 -10.54 16.39
CA ARG A 251 29.88 -11.92 16.48
C ARG A 251 30.72 -12.11 17.74
N GLN A 252 30.87 -13.34 18.23
CA GLN A 252 31.68 -13.62 19.44
C GLN A 252 33.13 -13.23 19.26
N THR A 253 33.64 -13.39 18.03
CA THR A 253 35.00 -13.05 17.65
C THR A 253 35.34 -11.56 17.80
N GLY A 254 34.37 -10.69 18.03
CA GLY A 254 34.58 -9.24 18.01
C GLY A 254 34.75 -8.68 16.59
N ARG A 255 34.52 -9.49 15.56
CA ARG A 255 34.48 -9.05 14.15
C ARG A 255 33.03 -8.94 13.70
N PHE A 256 32.58 -7.73 13.46
CA PHE A 256 31.17 -7.40 13.23
C PHE A 256 30.86 -7.26 11.75
N ASN A 257 29.59 -7.48 11.40
CA ASN A 257 29.07 -7.13 10.09
C ASN A 257 28.30 -5.82 10.21
N ILE A 258 28.58 -4.84 9.36
CA ILE A 258 27.93 -3.53 9.37
C ILE A 258 27.03 -3.45 8.14
N GLN A 259 25.73 -3.30 8.37
CA GLN A 259 24.74 -3.06 7.32
C GLN A 259 24.73 -1.57 6.98
N THR A 260 25.37 -1.20 5.88
CA THR A 260 25.41 0.16 5.34
C THR A 260 24.32 0.36 4.29
N LEU A 261 24.16 1.59 3.78
CA LEU A 261 23.26 1.88 2.66
C LEU A 261 23.66 1.14 1.36
N HIS A 262 24.95 0.87 1.17
CA HIS A 262 25.49 0.23 -0.04
C HIS A 262 25.67 -1.29 0.10
N GLY A 263 25.19 -1.87 1.20
CA GLY A 263 25.30 -3.31 1.47
C GLY A 263 26.05 -3.64 2.75
N VAL A 264 26.33 -4.93 2.93
CA VAL A 264 26.88 -5.46 4.18
C VAL A 264 28.39 -5.55 4.12
N VAL A 265 29.09 -4.80 4.97
CA VAL A 265 30.53 -4.89 5.14
C VAL A 265 30.84 -5.86 6.28
N GLN A 266 31.41 -7.01 5.94
CA GLN A 266 31.57 -8.12 6.89
C GLN A 266 32.91 -8.08 7.63
N GLY A 267 32.94 -8.59 8.86
CA GLY A 267 34.18 -8.89 9.59
C GLY A 267 35.03 -7.68 10.00
N ILE A 268 34.43 -6.52 10.25
CA ILE A 268 35.08 -5.31 10.77
C ILE A 268 35.38 -5.48 12.26
N SER A 269 36.61 -5.20 12.68
CA SER A 269 36.98 -5.28 14.10
C SER A 269 36.21 -4.27 14.95
N TYR A 270 35.70 -4.68 16.11
CA TYR A 270 35.04 -3.80 17.07
C TYR A 270 35.89 -2.60 17.48
N ARG A 271 37.23 -2.72 17.42
CA ARG A 271 38.17 -1.63 17.75
C ARG A 271 38.05 -0.44 16.80
N HIS A 272 37.57 -0.67 15.58
CA HIS A 272 37.33 0.40 14.61
C HIS A 272 35.94 1.02 14.77
N CYS A 273 35.06 0.44 15.60
CA CYS A 273 33.67 0.86 15.73
C CYS A 273 33.50 1.83 16.89
N THR A 274 32.81 2.94 16.64
CA THR A 274 32.27 3.86 17.64
C THR A 274 30.75 3.75 17.63
N LEU A 275 30.14 3.65 18.81
CA LEU A 275 28.69 3.62 18.96
C LEU A 275 28.11 4.98 18.62
N ILE A 276 27.13 5.03 17.72
CA ILE A 276 26.31 6.23 17.44
C ILE A 276 25.00 6.16 18.24
N GLN A 277 24.32 5.02 18.17
CA GLN A 277 22.99 4.84 18.77
C GLN A 277 22.83 3.39 19.22
N ARG A 278 22.23 3.18 20.40
CA ARG A 278 21.85 1.85 20.85
C ARG A 278 20.69 1.31 20.03
N GLY A 279 20.66 0.00 19.83
CA GLY A 279 19.53 -0.68 19.22
C GLY A 279 18.27 -0.47 20.04
N ASP A 280 17.35 0.32 19.51
CA ASP A 280 16.06 0.71 20.10
C ASP A 280 14.88 -0.11 19.54
N GLY A 281 15.18 -1.10 18.70
CA GLY A 281 14.17 -1.87 17.99
C GLY A 281 13.75 -1.29 16.65
N TYR A 282 14.36 -0.19 16.20
CA TYR A 282 14.10 0.40 14.90
C TYR A 282 15.35 0.43 14.00
N GLY A 283 15.11 0.45 12.70
CA GLY A 283 16.10 0.66 11.65
C GLY A 283 15.83 1.99 10.97
N TYR A 284 16.90 2.77 10.75
CA TYR A 284 16.81 4.14 10.26
C TYR A 284 17.58 4.29 8.95
N HIS A 285 16.88 4.65 7.89
CA HIS A 285 17.44 4.81 6.55
C HIS A 285 17.00 6.14 5.96
N GLN A 286 17.96 6.98 5.57
CA GLN A 286 17.62 8.16 4.77
C GLN A 286 17.40 7.71 3.33
N THR A 287 16.22 8.03 2.82
CA THR A 287 15.89 7.87 1.41
C THR A 287 16.14 9.23 0.76
N PRO A 288 17.11 9.36 -0.15
CA PRO A 288 17.34 10.60 -0.88
C PRO A 288 16.08 10.96 -1.67
N THR A 289 15.91 12.26 -1.95
CA THR A 289 14.74 12.80 -2.64
C THR A 289 14.44 11.98 -3.90
N LEU A 290 13.17 11.64 -4.09
CA LEU A 290 12.72 10.87 -5.26
C LEU A 290 13.04 11.67 -6.52
N ASN A 291 13.93 11.14 -7.37
CA ASN A 291 13.96 11.58 -8.76
C ASN A 291 12.63 11.16 -9.40
N SER A 292 11.94 12.11 -10.01
CA SER A 292 10.61 12.02 -10.63
C SER A 292 10.50 11.03 -11.82
N LYS A 293 11.50 10.16 -12.04
CA LYS A 293 11.49 9.14 -13.09
C LYS A 293 11.59 7.74 -12.48
N GLY A 294 10.46 7.04 -12.42
CA GLY A 294 10.45 5.58 -12.47
C GLY A 294 9.56 4.88 -11.43
N GLY A 295 8.50 4.26 -11.94
CA GLY A 295 8.22 2.87 -11.59
C GLY A 295 7.07 2.64 -10.62
N ALA A 296 6.03 2.01 -11.14
CA ALA A 296 5.06 1.24 -10.38
C ALA A 296 5.73 0.43 -9.27
N GLY A 297 5.14 0.47 -8.08
CA GLY A 297 5.64 -0.19 -6.90
C GLY A 297 5.88 -1.68 -7.14
N ARG A 298 7.14 -2.10 -6.98
CA ARG A 298 7.42 -3.47 -6.55
C ARG A 298 7.31 -3.50 -5.04
N ALA A 299 6.28 -4.19 -4.56
CA ALA A 299 6.22 -4.65 -3.18
C ALA A 299 7.49 -5.47 -2.91
N VAL A 300 8.30 -5.01 -1.95
CA VAL A 300 9.45 -5.76 -1.48
C VAL A 300 8.94 -6.69 -0.37
N ALA A 301 9.11 -8.00 -0.61
CA ALA A 301 8.89 -9.06 0.37
C ALA A 301 9.83 -8.93 1.58
#